data_AF-A0A6B3KPS1-F1
#
_entry.id   AF-A0A6B3KPS1-F1
#
_cell.length_a   1.000
_cell.length_b   1.000
_cell.length_c   1.000
_cell.angle_alpha   90.00
_cell.angle_beta   90.00
_cell.angle_gamma   90.00
#
_symmetry.space_group_name_H-M   'P 1'
#
loop_
_entity.id
_entity.type
_entity.pdbx_description
1 polymer ?
#
loop_
_entity_poly.entity_id
_entity_poly.type
_entity_poly.pdbx_seq_one_letter_code
_entity_poly.pdbx_strand_id
1 'polypeptide(L)'
;KDFPGAQTVRLEQNYRSSANILGAANAVIAHNPDRIGKQLWTDSGDGDPIDLYAAYNEVDEARYVVERARQWVRDGGSYGEVAV
;
A
#
# COMPACT_ATOMS: atom_id res chain seq x y z
N LYS A 1 -21.75 -14.02 -19.75
CA LYS A 1 -21.64 -14.98 -18.62
C LYS A 1 -21.44 -16.32 -19.28
N ASP A 2 -20.18 -16.72 -19.38
CA ASP A 2 -19.77 -17.63 -20.47
C ASP A 2 -19.62 -19.07 -19.99
N PHE A 3 -19.65 -19.27 -18.67
CA PHE A 3 -19.55 -20.57 -18.00
C PHE A 3 -20.71 -20.74 -17.00
N PRO A 4 -21.85 -21.30 -17.44
CA PRO A 4 -22.94 -21.66 -16.54
C PRO A 4 -22.43 -22.68 -15.49
N GLY A 5 -22.62 -22.38 -14.21
CA GLY A 5 -22.21 -23.24 -13.10
C GLY A 5 -20.83 -22.96 -12.50
N ALA A 6 -20.08 -21.97 -13.01
CA ALA A 6 -18.83 -21.56 -12.40
C ALA A 6 -19.05 -20.99 -10.98
N GLN A 7 -18.26 -21.45 -10.02
CA GLN A 7 -18.25 -20.93 -8.65
C GLN A 7 -17.20 -19.82 -8.53
N THR A 8 -17.61 -18.67 -7.99
CA THR A 8 -16.70 -17.56 -7.71
C THR A 8 -16.31 -17.56 -6.24
N VAL A 9 -15.02 -17.72 -5.97
CA VAL A 9 -14.44 -17.59 -4.62
C VAL A 9 -13.70 -16.27 -4.52
N ARG A 10 -13.90 -15.55 -3.42
CA ARG A 10 -13.28 -14.24 -3.17
C ARG A 10 -12.29 -14.35 -2.02
N LEU A 11 -11.04 -13.99 -2.30
CA LEU A 11 -9.98 -13.93 -1.29
C LEU A 11 -9.84 -12.50 -0.80
N GLU A 12 -10.30 -12.24 0.41
CA GLU A 12 -10.40 -10.88 0.98
C GLU A 12 -9.37 -10.60 2.09
N GLN A 13 -8.76 -11.64 2.66
CA GLN A 13 -7.65 -11.44 3.60
C GLN A 13 -6.35 -11.13 2.86
N ASN A 14 -5.67 -10.06 3.26
CA ASN A 14 -4.36 -9.64 2.79
C ASN A 14 -3.32 -9.94 3.88
N TYR A 15 -2.27 -10.67 3.49
CA TYR A 15 -1.20 -11.09 4.39
C TYR A 15 0.09 -10.27 4.23
N ARG A 16 0.09 -9.26 3.35
CA ARG A 16 1.29 -8.47 2.99
C ARG A 16 1.33 -7.14 3.73
N SER A 17 0.20 -6.46 3.82
CA SER A 17 0.14 -5.05 4.20
C SER A 17 -0.61 -4.87 5.52
N SER A 18 -0.24 -3.84 6.27
CA SER A 18 -0.91 -3.43 7.51
C SER A 18 -2.25 -2.75 7.25
N ALA A 19 -3.06 -2.56 8.29
CA ALA A 19 -4.41 -2.03 8.15
C ALA A 19 -4.42 -0.57 7.64
N ASN A 20 -3.43 0.26 8.03
CA ASN A 20 -3.31 1.63 7.52
C ASN A 20 -3.10 1.66 6.00
N ILE A 21 -2.18 0.83 5.48
CA ILE A 21 -1.92 0.70 4.03
C ILE A 21 -3.16 0.17 3.30
N LEU A 22 -3.80 -0.86 3.85
CA LEU A 22 -5.01 -1.44 3.25
C LEU A 22 -6.17 -0.45 3.22
N GLY A 23 -6.35 0.31 4.30
CA GLY A 23 -7.41 1.31 4.43
C GLY A 23 -7.30 2.37 3.34
N ALA A 24 -6.11 2.94 3.16
CA ALA A 24 -5.85 3.90 2.09
C ALA A 24 -6.09 3.31 0.70
N ALA A 25 -5.58 2.11 0.42
CA ALA A 25 -5.79 1.45 -0.86
C ALA A 25 -7.28 1.17 -1.15
N ASN A 26 -8.03 0.67 -0.15
CA ASN A 26 -9.47 0.44 -0.25
C ASN A 26 -10.25 1.75 -0.49
N ALA A 27 -9.85 2.85 0.16
CA ALA A 27 -10.49 4.15 -0.02
C ALA A 27 -10.26 4.71 -1.43
N VAL A 28 -9.04 4.61 -1.96
CA VAL A 28 -8.74 5.07 -3.32
C VAL A 28 -9.52 4.25 -4.36
N ILE A 29 -9.47 2.93 -4.29
CA ILE A 29 -10.13 2.06 -5.29
C ILE A 29 -11.66 2.16 -5.25
N ALA A 30 -12.26 2.60 -4.13
CA ALA A 30 -13.70 2.77 -4.01
C ALA A 30 -14.28 3.81 -4.98
N HIS A 31 -13.44 4.70 -5.53
CA HIS A 31 -13.85 5.69 -6.52
C HIS A 31 -14.04 5.11 -7.93
N ASN A 32 -13.63 3.85 -8.19
CA ASN A 32 -13.75 3.24 -9.51
C ASN A 32 -15.19 2.73 -9.76
N PRO A 33 -15.87 3.16 -10.85
CA PRO A 33 -17.27 2.82 -11.10
C PRO A 33 -17.51 1.35 -11.44
N ASP A 34 -16.59 0.70 -12.18
CA ASP A 34 -16.72 -0.70 -12.62
C ASP A 34 -16.22 -1.72 -11.59
N ARG A 35 -16.17 -1.32 -10.32
CA ARG A 35 -15.56 -2.13 -9.26
C ARG A 35 -16.43 -3.31 -8.89
N ILE A 36 -15.87 -4.50 -9.01
CA ILE A 36 -16.43 -5.72 -8.45
C ILE A 36 -16.23 -5.66 -6.93
N GLY A 37 -17.27 -5.24 -6.20
CA GLY A 37 -17.18 -4.80 -4.81
C GLY A 37 -16.51 -5.81 -3.88
N LYS A 38 -15.21 -5.66 -3.63
CA LYS A 38 -14.31 -6.55 -2.85
C LYS A 38 -13.68 -5.71 -1.74
N GLN A 39 -13.73 -6.09 -0.48
CA GLN A 39 -13.05 -5.31 0.56
C GLN A 39 -11.92 -6.13 1.14
N LEU A 40 -10.69 -5.64 1.01
CA LEU A 40 -9.56 -6.32 1.62
C LEU A 40 -9.51 -6.00 3.12
N TRP A 41 -9.11 -6.97 3.93
CA TRP A 41 -8.82 -6.79 5.37
C TRP A 41 -7.53 -7.54 5.75
N THR A 42 -6.95 -7.23 6.90
CA THR A 42 -5.69 -7.83 7.39
C THR A 42 -5.75 -7.99 8.91
N ASP A 43 -5.06 -9.00 9.44
CA ASP A 43 -4.87 -9.27 10.87
C ASP A 43 -3.46 -8.86 11.38
N SER A 44 -2.62 -8.30 10.51
CA SER A 44 -1.25 -7.84 10.84
C SER A 44 -1.19 -6.57 11.71
N GLY A 45 -2.33 -6.09 12.21
CA GLY A 45 -2.43 -4.84 12.97
C GLY A 45 -2.35 -3.57 12.10
N ASP A 46 -2.39 -2.41 12.75
CA ASP A 46 -2.48 -1.11 12.07
C ASP A 46 -1.19 -0.74 11.33
N GLY A 47 -0.03 -1.10 11.91
CA GLY A 47 1.29 -0.67 11.42
C GLY A 47 1.46 0.84 11.50
N ASP A 48 2.48 1.35 10.81
CA ASP A 48 2.76 2.79 10.82
C ASP A 48 1.76 3.57 9.95
N PRO A 49 1.46 4.84 10.28
CA PRO A 49 0.73 5.73 9.40
C PRO A 49 1.44 5.94 8.06
N ILE A 50 0.67 6.25 7.02
CA ILE A 50 1.23 6.63 5.72
C ILE A 50 1.69 8.08 5.79
N ASP A 51 2.99 8.31 5.65
CA ASP A 51 3.56 9.65 5.60
C ASP A 51 3.33 10.32 4.23
N LEU A 52 2.99 11.61 4.26
CA LEU A 52 2.89 12.47 3.07
C LEU A 52 3.87 13.63 3.21
N TYR A 53 4.72 13.80 2.19
CA TYR A 53 5.66 14.91 2.11
C TYR A 53 5.41 15.72 0.85
N ALA A 54 5.15 17.02 1.02
CA ALA A 54 4.96 17.96 -0.08
C ALA A 54 6.28 18.73 -0.33
N ALA A 55 7.06 18.26 -1.30
CA ALA A 55 8.32 18.88 -1.67
C ALA A 55 8.14 20.22 -2.37
N TYR A 56 9.11 21.12 -2.23
CA TYR A 56 9.11 22.42 -2.92
C TYR A 56 9.41 22.28 -4.42
N ASN A 57 10.30 21.35 -4.79
CA ASN A 57 10.67 21.04 -6.17
C ASN A 57 11.20 19.60 -6.28
N GLU A 58 11.58 19.19 -7.49
CA GLU A 58 12.06 17.84 -7.79
C GLU A 58 13.38 17.47 -7.08
N VAL A 59 14.25 18.45 -6.84
CA VAL A 59 15.52 18.22 -6.14
C VAL A 59 15.27 17.99 -4.65
N ASP A 60 14.31 18.70 -4.07
CA ASP A 60 13.87 18.55 -2.68
C ASP A 60 13.20 17.18 -2.47
N GLU A 61 12.31 16.78 -3.39
CA GLU A 61 11.69 15.45 -3.39
C GLU A 61 12.75 14.33 -3.44
N ALA A 62 13.69 14.42 -4.38
CA ALA A 62 14.76 13.44 -4.53
C ALA A 62 15.63 13.36 -3.26
N ARG A 63 15.98 14.51 -2.66
CA ARG A 63 16.74 14.56 -1.42
C ARG A 63 15.98 13.93 -0.26
N TYR A 64 14.69 14.21 -0.13
CA TYR A 64 13.84 13.62 0.90
C TYR A 64 13.81 12.09 0.81
N VAL A 65 13.59 11.54 -0.39
CA VAL A 65 13.57 10.08 -0.61
C VAL A 65 14.91 9.44 -0.23
N VAL A 66 16.03 10.03 -0.66
CA VAL A 66 17.38 9.53 -0.31
C VAL A 66 17.62 9.57 1.20
N GLU A 67 17.24 10.65 1.88
CA GLU A 67 17.41 10.74 3.34
C GLU A 67 16.52 9.75 4.09
N ARG A 68 15.32 9.43 3.61
CA ARG A 68 14.48 8.37 4.21
C ARG A 68 15.07 6.99 4.03
N ALA A 69 15.57 6.65 2.84
CA ALA A 69 16.26 5.38 2.62
C ALA A 69 17.52 5.26 3.51
N ARG A 70 18.30 6.34 3.64
CA ARG A 70 19.45 6.38 4.54
C ARG A 70 19.05 6.24 6.00
N GLN A 71 17.96 6.87 6.43
CA GLN A 71 17.46 6.76 7.79
C GLN A 71 17.05 5.32 8.10
N TRP A 72 16.30 4.66 7.22
CA TRP A 72 15.94 3.23 7.37
C TRP A 72 17.16 2.33 7.59
N VAL A 73 18.23 2.55 6.81
CA VAL A 73 19.46 1.78 6.96
C VAL A 73 20.20 2.12 8.26
N ARG A 74 20.19 3.38 8.71
CA ARG A 74 20.73 3.76 10.03
C ARG A 74 19.98 3.07 11.17
N ASP A 75 18.69 2.83 10.99
CA ASP A 75 17.82 2.17 11.97
C ASP A 75 17.89 0.64 11.90
N GLY A 76 18.76 0.08 11.04
CA GLY A 76 19.07 -1.35 10.96
C GLY A 76 18.46 -2.10 9.77
N GLY A 77 17.69 -1.41 8.93
CA GLY A 77 17.13 -1.98 7.70
C GLY A 77 18.15 -2.13 6.56
N SER A 78 17.73 -2.79 5.48
CA SER A 78 18.55 -2.95 4.27
C SER A 78 18.06 -2.10 3.10
N TYR A 79 18.98 -1.61 2.25
CA TYR A 79 18.62 -0.95 1.00
C TYR A 79 17.79 -1.84 0.07
N GLY A 80 17.94 -3.17 0.13
CA GLY A 80 17.15 -4.11 -0.68
C GLY A 80 15.68 -4.21 -0.28
N GLU A 81 15.29 -3.64 0.85
CA GLU A 81 13.91 -3.60 1.36
C GLU A 81 13.20 -2.28 1.00
N VAL A 82 13.91 -1.36 0.33
CA VAL A 82 13.38 -0.06 -0.11
C VAL A 82 13.14 -0.08 -1.62
N ALA A 83 12.01 0.48 -2.05
CA ALA A 83 11.67 0.68 -3.46
C ALA A 83 11.17 2.11 -3.71
N VAL A 84 11.50 2.68 -4.87
CA VAL A 84 11.05 3.98 -5.38
C VAL A 84 10.41 3.77 -6.75
#